data_AF-A0A3B9T7R0-F1
#
_entry.id   AF-A0A3B9T7R0-F1
#
_cell.length_a   1.000
_cell.length_b   1.000
_cell.length_c   1.000
_cell.angle_alpha   90.00
_cell.angle_beta   90.00
_cell.angle_gamma   90.00
#
_symmetry.space_group_name_H-M   'P 1'
#
loop_
_entity.id
_entity.type
_entity.pdbx_description
1 polymer ?
#
loop_
_entity_poly.entity_id
_entity_poly.type
_entity_poly.pdbx_seq_one_letter_code
_entity_poly.pdbx_strand_id
1 'polypeptide(L)'
;MQNKGAIRFFAIAFALVCVFQLSYTYFAKSVEKDAYEYANSAKIKGLSNAIANGNNLKEGYIYDSISKSTEKVYLDSIQNEVVYNIGIRKYTFKEVKEREINLGLDLKGGMNVTLEISVPDIVKALSGNSKNPVFNQALKNAIQKQKSTDVSFIDLFDQAIKEIDPNFSLATVFSTIELKDKVSYNSSNADILKVLNDEVDGAINRTFNILNTRINRFGVAQPNIQQLQTKGRILVELPGIKDPDRVRKLLQGTAQLEFWETFDFPELIGYFSEANAKLAEINELKKIQTVAPETALVSTQTTETAVAQKVESSLIEQVQKDTTANQNAAYDKYLESNPLWAVLQPSLVQDASGQSYPAKGARVGFAAVKDTARVNALIKQVRTIFPSNLKLFWAINPVEKGSDVHELVAIKVSSRDGLPALGGDVIVDASQDYSPTGQVEVSMSMNSEGAQAWKRLTGENIGKQIAIVLDNYVYSFPVVNAEISGGRSSISGGGMT
;
A
#
# COMPACT_ATOMS: atom_id res chain seq x y z
N MET A 1 -41.60 31.71 35.94
CA MET A 1 -41.89 31.28 34.54
C MET A 1 -40.93 31.89 33.49
N GLN A 2 -39.77 32.47 33.87
CA GLN A 2 -39.00 33.36 32.96
C GLN A 2 -38.01 32.69 31.99
N ASN A 3 -37.72 31.39 32.10
CA ASN A 3 -36.79 30.71 31.16
C ASN A 3 -37.47 29.88 30.05
N LYS A 4 -38.80 29.95 29.89
CA LYS A 4 -39.51 29.17 28.86
C LYS A 4 -39.07 29.52 27.43
N GLY A 5 -38.71 30.79 27.17
CA GLY A 5 -38.21 31.24 25.86
C GLY A 5 -36.82 30.69 25.53
N ALA A 6 -35.88 30.80 26.47
CA ALA A 6 -34.53 30.28 26.32
C ALA A 6 -34.52 28.75 26.14
N ILE A 7 -35.32 28.02 26.92
CA ILE A 7 -35.42 26.55 26.81
C ILE A 7 -35.97 26.15 25.44
N ARG A 8 -37.00 26.85 24.91
CA ARG A 8 -37.53 26.58 23.56
C ARG A 8 -36.50 26.88 22.47
N PHE A 9 -35.74 27.95 22.60
CA PHE A 9 -34.67 28.28 21.65
C PHE A 9 -33.59 27.19 21.62
N PHE A 10 -33.07 26.78 22.78
CA PHE A 10 -32.07 25.71 22.84
C PHE A 10 -32.63 24.36 22.36
N ALA A 11 -33.88 24.03 22.65
CA ALA A 11 -34.52 22.82 22.15
C ALA A 11 -34.64 22.81 20.62
N ILE A 12 -35.03 23.94 20.01
CA ILE A 12 -35.09 24.07 18.55
C ILE A 12 -33.70 24.01 17.94
N ALA A 13 -32.72 24.70 18.51
CA ALA A 13 -31.34 24.67 18.05
C ALA A 13 -30.77 23.24 18.12
N PHE A 14 -31.01 22.53 19.23
CA PHE A 14 -30.59 21.14 19.39
C PHE A 14 -31.29 20.22 18.38
N ALA A 15 -32.59 20.37 18.16
CA ALA A 15 -33.32 19.61 17.14
C ALA A 15 -32.75 19.83 15.73
N LEU A 16 -32.41 21.07 15.38
CA LEU A 16 -31.77 21.39 14.11
C LEU A 16 -30.38 20.75 13.98
N VAL A 17 -29.58 20.76 15.05
CA VAL A 17 -28.28 20.05 15.08
C VAL A 17 -28.46 18.54 14.93
N CYS A 18 -29.48 17.95 15.57
CA CYS A 18 -29.78 16.53 15.42
C CYS A 18 -30.20 16.17 13.99
N VAL A 19 -31.08 16.98 13.37
CA VAL A 19 -31.49 16.78 11.97
C VAL A 19 -30.28 16.92 11.04
N PHE A 20 -29.42 17.90 11.30
CA PHE A 20 -28.17 18.06 10.56
C PHE A 20 -27.25 16.85 10.70
N GLN A 21 -27.08 16.30 11.92
CA GLN A 21 -26.27 15.11 12.11
C GLN A 21 -26.89 13.87 11.44
N LEU A 22 -28.21 13.71 11.51
CA LEU A 22 -28.96 12.62 10.86
C LEU A 22 -28.90 12.69 9.33
N SER A 23 -28.80 13.89 8.77
CA SER A 23 -28.73 14.07 7.32
C SER A 23 -27.52 13.35 6.70
N TYR A 24 -26.37 13.32 7.39
CA TYR A 24 -25.19 12.59 6.91
C TYR A 24 -25.47 11.10 6.71
N THR A 25 -26.17 10.46 7.64
CA THR A 25 -26.58 9.05 7.51
C THR A 25 -27.52 8.84 6.33
N TYR A 26 -28.43 9.78 6.07
CA TYR A 26 -29.34 9.70 4.93
C TYR A 26 -28.58 9.74 3.60
N PHE A 27 -27.69 10.71 3.41
CA PHE A 27 -26.91 10.84 2.18
C PHE A 27 -25.91 9.69 1.99
N ALA A 28 -25.28 9.21 3.07
CA ALA A 28 -24.42 8.01 3.02
C ALA A 28 -25.20 6.80 2.48
N LYS A 29 -26.39 6.54 3.04
CA LYS A 29 -27.24 5.41 2.63
C LYS A 29 -27.78 5.55 1.20
N SER A 30 -28.07 6.78 0.75
CA SER A 30 -28.51 7.02 -0.63
C SER A 30 -27.44 6.56 -1.61
N VAL A 31 -26.19 6.98 -1.40
CA VAL A 31 -25.06 6.64 -2.27
C VAL A 31 -24.76 5.14 -2.24
N GLU A 32 -24.82 4.51 -1.07
CA GLU A 32 -24.65 3.06 -0.95
C GLU A 32 -25.74 2.27 -1.67
N LYS A 33 -26.97 2.79 -1.65
CA LYS A 33 -28.09 2.21 -2.39
C LYS A 33 -27.86 2.32 -3.90
N ASP A 34 -27.40 3.47 -4.39
CA ASP A 34 -27.10 3.67 -5.82
C ASP A 34 -25.99 2.70 -6.29
N ALA A 35 -24.95 2.51 -5.47
CA ALA A 35 -23.88 1.56 -5.73
C ALA A 35 -24.40 0.11 -5.81
N TYR A 36 -25.27 -0.27 -4.86
CA TYR A 36 -25.89 -1.58 -4.84
C TYR A 36 -26.78 -1.82 -6.06
N GLU A 37 -27.58 -0.83 -6.46
CA GLU A 37 -28.43 -0.92 -7.66
C GLU A 37 -27.59 -1.04 -8.94
N TYR A 38 -26.50 -0.28 -9.04
CA TYR A 38 -25.56 -0.38 -10.16
C TYR A 38 -24.92 -1.77 -10.26
N ALA A 39 -24.42 -2.28 -9.13
CA ALA A 39 -23.79 -3.60 -9.03
C ALA A 39 -24.75 -4.75 -9.35
N ASN A 40 -26.03 -4.60 -9.03
CA ASN A 40 -27.04 -5.63 -9.29
C ASN A 40 -27.85 -5.38 -10.57
N SER A 41 -27.39 -4.45 -11.42
CA SER A 41 -28.03 -4.10 -12.69
C SER A 41 -28.08 -5.28 -13.67
N ALA A 42 -29.02 -5.22 -14.62
CA ALA A 42 -29.17 -6.22 -15.68
C ALA A 42 -27.88 -6.43 -16.48
N LYS A 43 -27.06 -5.38 -16.61
CA LYS A 43 -25.75 -5.44 -17.28
C LYS A 43 -24.79 -6.40 -16.58
N ILE A 44 -24.71 -6.35 -15.25
CA ILE A 44 -23.83 -7.22 -14.46
C ILE A 44 -24.34 -8.67 -14.45
N LYS A 45 -25.66 -8.87 -14.40
CA LYS A 45 -26.28 -10.20 -14.57
C LYS A 45 -25.93 -10.81 -15.92
N GLY A 46 -26.06 -10.05 -17.01
CA GLY A 46 -25.70 -10.50 -18.35
C GLY A 46 -24.21 -10.85 -18.50
N LEU A 47 -23.33 -10.08 -17.87
CA LEU A 47 -21.88 -10.35 -17.86
C LEU A 47 -21.56 -11.66 -17.13
N SER A 48 -22.19 -11.91 -15.98
CA SER A 48 -22.01 -13.18 -15.26
C SER A 48 -22.45 -14.38 -16.09
N ASN A 49 -23.62 -14.28 -16.72
CA ASN A 49 -24.15 -15.34 -17.59
C ASN A 49 -23.20 -15.68 -18.74
N ALA A 50 -22.67 -14.65 -19.41
CA ALA A 50 -21.70 -14.81 -20.48
C ALA A 50 -20.41 -15.51 -20.02
N ILE A 51 -19.89 -15.17 -18.83
CA ILE A 51 -18.67 -15.77 -18.28
C ILE A 51 -18.92 -17.20 -17.78
N ALA A 52 -20.13 -17.48 -17.29
CA ALA A 52 -20.51 -18.79 -16.79
C ALA A 52 -20.69 -19.86 -17.88
N ASN A 53 -20.73 -19.47 -19.17
CA ASN A 53 -20.87 -20.36 -20.32
C ASN A 53 -22.00 -21.40 -20.15
N GLY A 54 -23.17 -20.94 -19.66
CA GLY A 54 -24.36 -21.79 -19.47
C GLY A 54 -24.34 -22.70 -18.24
N ASN A 55 -23.34 -22.58 -17.34
CA ASN A 55 -23.33 -23.31 -16.07
C ASN A 55 -24.01 -22.49 -14.95
N ASN A 56 -25.25 -22.85 -14.62
CA ASN A 56 -26.08 -22.15 -13.64
C ASN A 56 -25.47 -22.08 -12.21
N LEU A 57 -24.69 -23.09 -11.80
CA LEU A 57 -24.03 -23.08 -10.48
C LEU A 57 -22.84 -22.11 -10.45
N LYS A 58 -22.09 -22.03 -11.56
CA LYS A 58 -21.00 -21.06 -11.72
C LYS A 58 -21.53 -19.64 -11.87
N GLU A 59 -22.66 -19.46 -12.56
CA GLU A 59 -23.29 -18.15 -12.76
C GLU A 59 -23.63 -17.45 -11.44
N GLY A 60 -24.17 -18.19 -10.46
CA GLY A 60 -24.46 -17.62 -9.14
C GLY A 60 -23.21 -17.12 -8.41
N TYR A 61 -22.15 -17.93 -8.40
CA TYR A 61 -20.87 -17.57 -7.77
C TYR A 61 -20.17 -16.40 -8.49
N ILE A 62 -20.13 -16.45 -9.81
CA ILE A 62 -19.55 -15.40 -10.65
C ILE A 62 -20.34 -14.10 -10.48
N TYR A 63 -21.67 -14.18 -10.44
CA TYR A 63 -22.51 -13.00 -10.26
C TYR A 63 -22.27 -12.34 -8.91
N ASP A 64 -22.24 -13.12 -7.83
CA ASP A 64 -21.96 -12.60 -6.49
C ASP A 64 -20.57 -11.92 -6.43
N SER A 65 -19.55 -12.56 -7.01
CA SER A 65 -18.21 -12.01 -7.08
C SER A 65 -18.14 -10.71 -7.91
N ILE A 66 -18.74 -10.69 -9.11
CA ILE A 66 -18.73 -9.52 -9.99
C ILE A 66 -19.55 -8.40 -9.36
N SER A 67 -20.75 -8.68 -8.86
CA SER A 67 -21.62 -7.69 -8.20
C SER A 67 -20.89 -7.04 -7.03
N LYS A 68 -20.34 -7.82 -6.09
CA LYS A 68 -19.56 -7.29 -4.96
C LYS A 68 -18.36 -6.45 -5.41
N SER A 69 -17.60 -6.94 -6.40
CA SER A 69 -16.46 -6.18 -6.92
C SER A 69 -16.89 -4.88 -7.60
N THR A 70 -18.04 -4.88 -8.28
CA THR A 70 -18.58 -3.73 -9.00
C THR A 70 -19.12 -2.68 -8.04
N GLU A 71 -19.86 -3.10 -7.00
CA GLU A 71 -20.32 -2.21 -5.92
C GLU A 71 -19.12 -1.52 -5.27
N LYS A 72 -18.07 -2.29 -4.98
CA LYS A 72 -16.83 -1.77 -4.41
C LYS A 72 -16.16 -0.75 -5.31
N VAL A 73 -15.98 -1.07 -6.60
CA VAL A 73 -15.36 -0.13 -7.57
C VAL A 73 -16.18 1.15 -7.69
N TYR A 74 -17.51 1.05 -7.69
CA TYR A 74 -18.40 2.21 -7.70
C TYR A 74 -18.19 3.09 -6.46
N LEU A 75 -18.25 2.50 -5.26
CA LEU A 75 -18.05 3.22 -4.00
C LEU A 75 -16.65 3.84 -3.90
N ASP A 76 -15.62 3.16 -4.42
CA ASP A 76 -14.26 3.68 -4.47
C ASP A 76 -14.18 4.88 -5.44
N SER A 77 -14.87 4.83 -6.58
CA SER A 77 -14.85 5.91 -7.58
C SER A 77 -15.51 7.20 -7.13
N ILE A 78 -16.45 7.13 -6.18
CA ILE A 78 -17.23 8.30 -5.72
C ILE A 78 -16.76 8.84 -4.36
N GLN A 79 -15.73 8.25 -3.73
CA GLN A 79 -15.29 8.69 -2.39
C GLN A 79 -15.00 10.18 -2.29
N ASN A 80 -14.41 10.75 -3.33
CA ASN A 80 -14.04 12.17 -3.37
C ASN A 80 -15.10 13.06 -4.05
N GLU A 81 -16.18 12.47 -4.56
CA GLU A 81 -17.27 13.21 -5.19
C GLU A 81 -18.15 13.89 -4.14
N VAL A 82 -18.64 15.08 -4.47
CA VAL A 82 -19.55 15.83 -3.60
C VAL A 82 -20.94 15.21 -3.68
N VAL A 83 -21.39 14.61 -2.57
CA VAL A 83 -22.70 13.96 -2.49
C VAL A 83 -23.68 14.69 -1.57
N TYR A 84 -23.20 15.63 -0.76
CA TYR A 84 -24.03 16.43 0.13
C TYR A 84 -23.63 17.90 0.12
N ASN A 85 -24.57 18.79 -0.18
CA ASN A 85 -24.35 20.23 -0.26
C ASN A 85 -25.41 20.97 0.57
N ILE A 86 -24.95 21.74 1.55
CA ILE A 86 -25.81 22.54 2.44
C ILE A 86 -25.78 24.05 2.11
N GLY A 87 -25.29 24.41 0.93
CA GLY A 87 -25.17 25.80 0.46
C GLY A 87 -23.95 26.54 1.01
N ILE A 88 -23.62 26.35 2.30
CA ILE A 88 -22.46 27.00 2.96
C ILE A 88 -21.20 26.11 2.86
N ARG A 89 -21.37 24.79 2.81
CA ARG A 89 -20.28 23.82 2.67
C ARG A 89 -20.74 22.64 1.80
N LYS A 90 -19.80 22.10 1.05
CA LYS A 90 -19.94 20.85 0.30
C LYS A 90 -19.20 19.74 1.06
N TYR A 91 -19.78 18.55 1.06
CA TYR A 91 -19.21 17.37 1.68
C TYR A 91 -19.05 16.26 0.65
N THR A 92 -17.85 15.68 0.60
CA THR A 92 -17.59 14.50 -0.23
C THR A 92 -18.22 13.25 0.37
N PHE A 93 -18.37 12.17 -0.41
CA PHE A 93 -18.89 10.90 0.13
C PHE A 93 -18.05 10.41 1.31
N LYS A 94 -16.72 10.56 1.25
CA LYS A 94 -15.81 10.26 2.35
C LYS A 94 -16.14 11.05 3.62
N GLU A 95 -16.27 12.37 3.53
CA GLU A 95 -16.59 13.22 4.70
C GLU A 95 -17.99 12.92 5.26
N VAL A 96 -18.96 12.61 4.40
CA VAL A 96 -20.31 12.20 4.80
C VAL A 96 -20.27 10.87 5.55
N LYS A 97 -19.47 9.92 5.07
CA LYS A 97 -19.32 8.59 5.68
C LYS A 97 -18.65 8.64 7.05
N GLU A 98 -17.65 9.51 7.22
CA GLU A 98 -16.99 9.76 8.50
C GLU A 98 -17.93 10.37 9.56
N ARG A 99 -18.98 11.09 9.13
CA ARG A 99 -19.97 11.76 9.99
C ARG A 99 -21.27 10.97 10.16
N GLU A 100 -21.42 9.85 9.48
CA GLU A 100 -22.57 8.95 9.64
C GLU A 100 -22.71 8.50 11.10
N ILE A 101 -23.95 8.29 11.55
CA ILE A 101 -24.21 7.73 12.88
C ILE A 101 -23.55 6.36 13.01
N ASN A 102 -22.80 6.20 14.09
CA ASN A 102 -22.21 4.93 14.45
C ASN A 102 -23.27 4.03 15.06
N LEU A 103 -23.60 2.97 14.33
CA LEU A 103 -24.54 1.94 14.77
C LEU A 103 -23.81 0.82 15.55
N GLY A 104 -22.49 0.92 15.71
CA GLY A 104 -21.68 -0.13 16.32
C GLY A 104 -21.60 -1.39 15.47
N LEU A 105 -20.83 -2.39 15.92
CA LEU A 105 -20.67 -3.65 15.21
C LEU A 105 -21.99 -4.43 15.14
N ASP A 106 -22.77 -4.41 16.22
CA ASP A 106 -23.99 -5.22 16.37
C ASP A 106 -25.10 -4.80 15.39
N LEU A 107 -25.27 -3.50 15.15
CA LEU A 107 -26.32 -3.00 14.26
C LEU A 107 -25.84 -2.66 12.84
N LYS A 108 -24.55 -2.35 12.64
CA LYS A 108 -23.99 -2.03 11.31
C LYS A 108 -23.34 -3.23 10.62
N GLY A 109 -23.04 -4.30 11.37
CA GLY A 109 -22.10 -5.31 10.94
C GLY A 109 -20.67 -4.75 10.82
N GLY A 110 -19.68 -5.62 10.59
CA GLY A 110 -18.29 -5.21 10.46
C GLY A 110 -17.31 -6.32 10.82
N MET A 111 -16.13 -5.93 11.30
CA MET A 111 -15.05 -6.86 11.61
C MET A 111 -14.59 -6.72 13.06
N ASN A 112 -14.51 -7.85 13.77
CA ASN A 112 -13.86 -7.97 15.08
C ASN A 112 -12.65 -8.91 14.93
N VAL A 113 -11.47 -8.42 15.28
CA VAL A 113 -10.22 -9.18 15.19
C VAL A 113 -9.44 -9.00 16.49
N THR A 114 -8.94 -10.12 17.02
CA THR A 114 -7.89 -10.09 18.03
C THR A 114 -6.56 -10.36 17.35
N LEU A 115 -5.62 -9.41 17.45
CA LEU A 115 -4.26 -9.53 16.95
C LEU A 115 -3.36 -9.95 18.09
N GLU A 116 -2.48 -10.92 17.86
CA GLU A 116 -1.50 -11.39 18.83
C GLU A 116 -0.10 -11.09 18.33
N ILE A 117 0.69 -10.42 19.16
CA ILE A 117 2.08 -10.10 18.91
C ILE A 117 2.91 -11.27 19.45
N SER A 118 3.76 -11.83 18.58
CA SER A 118 4.61 -12.95 18.94
C SER A 118 5.78 -12.48 19.83
N VAL A 119 5.56 -12.53 21.14
CA VAL A 119 6.63 -12.33 22.15
C VAL A 119 7.82 -13.28 21.93
N PRO A 120 7.63 -14.57 21.60
CA PRO A 120 8.76 -15.47 21.32
C PRO A 120 9.65 -14.98 20.18
N ASP A 121 9.06 -14.41 19.13
CA ASP A 121 9.81 -13.89 17.98
C ASP A 121 10.57 -12.61 18.35
N ILE A 122 10.00 -11.76 19.21
CA ILE A 122 10.71 -10.58 19.75
C ILE A 122 11.92 -11.02 20.56
N VAL A 123 11.76 -11.96 21.49
CA VAL A 123 12.86 -12.50 22.31
C VAL A 123 13.94 -13.14 21.44
N LYS A 124 13.55 -13.87 20.39
CA LYS A 124 14.48 -14.44 19.42
C LYS A 124 15.20 -13.36 18.60
N ALA A 125 14.51 -12.31 18.17
CA ALA A 125 15.12 -11.19 17.46
C ALA A 125 16.13 -10.45 18.32
N LEU A 126 15.79 -10.14 19.58
CA LEU A 126 16.67 -9.50 20.57
C LEU A 126 17.92 -10.33 20.90
N SER A 127 17.89 -11.65 20.62
CA SER A 127 19.06 -12.52 20.74
C SER A 127 20.00 -12.49 19.53
N GLY A 128 19.73 -11.66 18.53
CA GLY A 128 20.46 -11.67 17.25
C GLY A 128 20.24 -12.98 16.47
N ASN A 129 19.05 -13.60 16.60
CA ASN A 129 18.74 -14.92 16.04
C ASN A 129 19.70 -16.03 16.50
N SER A 130 20.05 -16.03 17.79
CA SER A 130 21.02 -16.95 18.39
C SER A 130 20.78 -18.42 18.03
N LYS A 131 21.86 -19.13 17.71
CA LYS A 131 21.85 -20.58 17.43
C LYS A 131 22.13 -21.43 18.67
N ASN A 132 22.20 -20.81 19.85
CA ASN A 132 22.46 -21.52 21.10
C ASN A 132 21.38 -22.61 21.33
N PRO A 133 21.77 -23.88 21.54
CA PRO A 133 20.82 -24.99 21.63
C PRO A 133 19.94 -24.92 22.88
N VAL A 134 20.51 -24.54 24.03
CA VAL A 134 19.79 -24.37 25.30
C VAL A 134 18.74 -23.28 25.16
N PHE A 135 19.12 -22.13 24.59
CA PHE A 135 18.21 -21.02 24.32
C PHE A 135 17.04 -21.40 23.41
N ASN A 136 17.33 -22.02 22.25
CA ASN A 136 16.30 -22.40 21.30
C ASN A 136 15.36 -23.49 21.86
N GLN A 137 15.89 -24.40 22.66
CA GLN A 137 15.09 -25.41 23.36
C GLN A 137 14.22 -24.77 24.45
N ALA A 138 14.75 -23.82 25.21
CA ALA A 138 13.99 -23.08 26.22
C ALA A 138 12.86 -22.26 25.59
N LEU A 139 13.11 -21.56 24.48
CA LEU A 139 12.08 -20.88 23.69
C LEU A 139 10.97 -21.85 23.27
N LYS A 140 11.35 -23.01 22.71
CA LYS A 140 10.38 -24.03 22.28
C LYS A 140 9.55 -24.56 23.45
N ASN A 141 10.18 -24.83 24.60
CA ASN A 141 9.51 -25.30 25.80
C ASN A 141 8.55 -24.24 26.35
N ALA A 142 8.97 -22.98 26.42
CA ALA A 142 8.16 -21.86 26.86
C ALA A 142 6.93 -21.67 25.96
N ILE A 143 7.10 -21.74 24.63
CA ILE A 143 5.99 -21.66 23.66
C ILE A 143 4.96 -22.78 23.91
N GLN A 144 5.42 -24.01 24.19
CA GLN A 144 4.49 -25.11 24.46
C GLN A 144 3.76 -24.93 25.79
N LYS A 145 4.48 -24.51 26.85
CA LYS A 145 3.88 -24.24 28.16
C LYS A 145 2.83 -23.13 28.09
N GLN A 146 3.08 -22.07 27.33
CA GLN A 146 2.18 -20.92 27.19
C GLN A 146 0.81 -21.29 26.61
N LYS A 147 0.69 -22.41 25.89
CA LYS A 147 -0.60 -22.85 25.33
C LYS A 147 -1.61 -23.31 26.40
N SER A 148 -1.14 -23.65 27.59
CA SER A 148 -1.95 -24.24 28.66
C SER A 148 -1.99 -23.39 29.93
N THR A 149 -1.46 -22.17 29.90
CA THR A 149 -1.32 -21.30 31.08
C THR A 149 -1.36 -19.82 30.70
N ASP A 150 -1.83 -18.98 31.62
CA ASP A 150 -1.88 -17.52 31.46
C ASP A 150 -0.60 -16.81 31.98
N VAL A 151 0.42 -17.58 32.39
CA VAL A 151 1.70 -17.04 32.86
C VAL A 151 2.45 -16.33 31.72
N SER A 152 3.13 -15.22 32.04
CA SER A 152 3.92 -14.45 31.07
C SER A 152 4.95 -15.33 30.34
N PHE A 153 5.09 -15.09 29.03
CA PHE A 153 6.07 -15.82 28.22
C PHE A 153 7.49 -15.71 28.77
N ILE A 154 7.89 -14.52 29.25
CA ILE A 154 9.24 -14.28 29.77
C ILE A 154 9.50 -15.11 31.04
N ASP A 155 8.49 -15.28 31.89
CA ASP A 155 8.60 -16.10 33.10
C ASP A 155 8.67 -17.60 32.76
N LEU A 156 7.86 -18.05 31.80
CA LEU A 156 7.92 -19.42 31.29
C LEU A 156 9.26 -19.71 30.60
N PHE A 157 9.82 -18.71 29.93
CA PHE A 157 11.14 -18.78 29.30
C PHE A 157 12.26 -18.89 30.35
N ASP A 158 12.23 -18.08 31.41
CA ASP A 158 13.16 -18.20 32.54
C ASP A 158 13.06 -19.58 33.21
N GLN A 159 11.84 -20.07 33.47
CA GLN A 159 11.62 -21.41 34.00
C GLN A 159 12.19 -22.50 33.09
N ALA A 160 11.93 -22.40 31.78
CA ALA A 160 12.43 -23.36 30.80
C ALA A 160 13.96 -23.35 30.71
N ILE A 161 14.60 -22.18 30.81
CA ILE A 161 16.06 -22.07 30.89
C ILE A 161 16.58 -22.80 32.12
N LYS A 162 16.01 -22.52 33.30
CA LYS A 162 16.42 -23.13 34.58
C LYS A 162 16.23 -24.65 34.61
N GLU A 163 15.20 -25.17 33.95
CA GLU A 163 14.96 -26.62 33.83
C GLU A 163 15.99 -27.32 32.93
N ILE A 164 16.48 -26.64 31.90
CA ILE A 164 17.46 -27.21 30.96
C ILE A 164 18.88 -27.07 31.51
N ASP A 165 19.24 -25.87 31.97
CA ASP A 165 20.53 -25.55 32.54
C ASP A 165 20.40 -24.43 33.60
N PRO A 166 20.39 -24.78 34.89
CA PRO A 166 20.31 -23.81 35.99
C PRO A 166 21.44 -22.76 36.02
N ASN A 167 22.59 -23.07 35.41
CA ASN A 167 23.76 -22.19 35.38
C ASN A 167 23.88 -21.41 34.07
N PHE A 168 22.90 -21.51 33.18
CA PHE A 168 22.91 -20.82 31.90
C PHE A 168 22.93 -19.30 32.09
N SER A 169 23.90 -18.63 31.48
CA SER A 169 23.98 -17.17 31.48
C SER A 169 23.26 -16.60 30.26
N LEU A 170 22.17 -15.87 30.49
CA LEU A 170 21.42 -15.16 29.44
C LEU A 170 22.31 -14.10 28.74
N ALA A 171 23.33 -13.60 29.42
CA ALA A 171 24.27 -12.63 28.83
C ALA A 171 25.01 -13.21 27.62
N THR A 172 25.20 -14.54 27.55
CA THR A 172 25.83 -15.20 26.39
C THR A 172 24.99 -15.12 25.11
N VAL A 173 23.70 -14.82 25.24
CA VAL A 173 22.74 -14.75 24.15
C VAL A 173 22.28 -13.32 23.88
N PHE A 174 22.12 -12.51 24.94
CA PHE A 174 21.53 -11.17 24.86
C PHE A 174 22.55 -10.03 24.95
N SER A 175 23.87 -10.32 25.00
CA SER A 175 24.91 -9.29 24.79
C SER A 175 25.05 -8.95 23.30
N THR A 176 23.93 -8.57 22.67
CA THR A 176 23.88 -8.19 21.26
C THR A 176 24.17 -6.70 21.07
N ILE A 177 24.35 -6.28 19.82
CA ILE A 177 24.60 -4.87 19.49
C ILE A 177 23.38 -4.02 19.81
N GLU A 178 22.18 -4.55 19.60
CA GLU A 178 20.90 -3.88 19.86
C GLU A 178 20.70 -3.61 21.35
N LEU A 179 21.21 -4.49 22.20
CA LEU A 179 21.09 -4.39 23.66
C LEU A 179 22.35 -3.86 24.34
N LYS A 180 23.39 -3.42 23.61
CA LYS A 180 24.71 -3.05 24.17
C LYS A 180 24.66 -2.02 25.31
N ASP A 181 23.68 -1.13 25.28
CA ASP A 181 23.52 -0.06 26.27
C ASP A 181 22.68 -0.50 27.50
N LYS A 182 22.11 -1.71 27.44
CA LYS A 182 21.19 -2.28 28.45
C LYS A 182 21.65 -3.63 29.01
N VAL A 183 22.42 -4.39 28.23
CA VAL A 183 22.91 -5.73 28.56
C VAL A 183 24.40 -5.80 28.22
N SER A 184 25.14 -6.37 29.14
CA SER A 184 26.59 -6.60 29.07
C SER A 184 26.91 -8.05 29.45
N TYR A 185 28.13 -8.50 29.15
CA TYR A 185 28.58 -9.86 29.47
C TYR A 185 28.55 -10.22 30.97
N ASN A 186 28.54 -9.23 31.85
CA ASN A 186 28.45 -9.38 33.30
C ASN A 186 27.04 -9.11 33.86
N SER A 187 26.04 -8.85 33.00
CA SER A 187 24.66 -8.66 33.43
C SER A 187 24.09 -9.94 34.04
N SER A 188 23.31 -9.81 35.12
CA SER A 188 22.65 -10.95 35.73
C SER A 188 21.44 -11.41 34.90
N ASN A 189 21.04 -12.68 35.04
CA ASN A 189 19.83 -13.17 34.36
C ASN A 189 18.58 -12.36 34.77
N ALA A 190 18.48 -11.94 36.03
CA ALA A 190 17.36 -11.15 36.52
C ALA A 190 17.29 -9.77 35.83
N ASP A 191 18.44 -9.10 35.66
CA ASP A 191 18.51 -7.81 34.97
C ASP A 191 18.13 -7.96 33.48
N ILE A 192 18.63 -9.03 32.84
CA ILE A 192 18.30 -9.31 31.44
C ILE A 192 16.81 -9.59 31.26
N LEU A 193 16.18 -10.37 32.15
CA LEU A 193 14.75 -10.63 32.10
C LEU A 193 13.93 -9.34 32.25
N LYS A 194 14.40 -8.38 33.06
CA LYS A 194 13.77 -7.07 33.18
C LYS A 194 13.89 -6.28 31.87
N VAL A 195 15.08 -6.23 31.28
CA VAL A 195 15.30 -5.58 29.97
C VAL A 195 14.42 -6.21 28.89
N LEU A 196 14.30 -7.54 28.86
CA LEU A 196 13.42 -8.23 27.91
C LEU A 196 11.95 -7.86 28.09
N ASN A 197 11.47 -7.74 29.33
CA ASN A 197 10.10 -7.27 29.60
C ASN A 197 9.90 -5.83 29.10
N ASP A 198 10.84 -4.93 29.39
CA ASP A 198 10.77 -3.53 28.95
C ASP A 198 10.78 -3.40 27.42
N GLU A 199 11.61 -4.20 26.72
CA GLU A 199 11.66 -4.22 25.26
C GLU A 199 10.40 -4.81 24.62
N VAL A 200 9.85 -5.86 25.23
CA VAL A 200 8.58 -6.46 24.78
C VAL A 200 7.43 -5.46 24.94
N ASP A 201 7.31 -4.81 26.10
CA ASP A 201 6.29 -3.80 26.35
C ASP A 201 6.46 -2.61 25.40
N GLY A 202 7.69 -2.18 25.15
CA GLY A 202 8.01 -1.15 24.15
C GLY A 202 7.60 -1.56 22.73
N ALA A 203 7.87 -2.80 22.32
CA ALA A 203 7.47 -3.34 21.02
C ALA A 203 5.94 -3.40 20.87
N ILE A 204 5.22 -3.86 21.90
CA ILE A 204 3.75 -3.90 21.90
C ILE A 204 3.17 -2.50 21.73
N ASN A 205 3.67 -1.50 22.47
CA ASN A 205 3.20 -0.13 22.37
C ASN A 205 3.46 0.49 20.99
N ARG A 206 4.64 0.23 20.39
CA ARG A 206 4.95 0.64 19.02
C ARG A 206 3.96 0.02 18.02
N THR A 207 3.71 -1.28 18.11
CA THR A 207 2.74 -1.97 17.25
C THR A 207 1.33 -1.43 17.43
N PHE A 208 0.89 -1.17 18.67
CA PHE A 208 -0.41 -0.57 18.95
C PHE A 208 -0.57 0.79 18.26
N ASN A 209 0.45 1.67 18.37
CA ASN A 209 0.43 2.98 17.72
C ASN A 209 0.39 2.89 16.19
N ILE A 210 1.13 1.93 15.61
CA ILE A 210 1.13 1.66 14.17
C ILE A 210 -0.26 1.21 13.71
N LEU A 211 -0.87 0.25 14.41
CA LEU A 211 -2.20 -0.25 14.08
C LEU A 211 -3.25 0.86 14.18
N ASN A 212 -3.21 1.65 15.26
CA ASN A 212 -4.09 2.81 15.43
C ASN A 212 -3.97 3.79 14.24
N THR A 213 -2.74 4.15 13.87
CA THR A 213 -2.49 5.05 12.74
C THR A 213 -3.02 4.49 11.42
N ARG A 214 -2.79 3.21 11.14
CA ARG A 214 -3.27 2.54 9.90
C ARG A 214 -4.78 2.49 9.82
N ILE A 215 -5.43 2.15 10.92
CA ILE A 215 -6.89 2.04 10.97
C ILE A 215 -7.52 3.42 10.76
N ASN A 216 -6.97 4.47 11.39
CA ASN A 216 -7.42 5.84 11.18
C ASN A 216 -7.27 6.29 9.73
N ARG A 217 -6.17 5.89 9.06
CA ARG A 217 -5.94 6.20 7.63
C ARG A 217 -6.85 5.43 6.67
N PHE A 218 -7.43 4.31 7.11
CA PHE A 218 -8.36 3.53 6.30
C PHE A 218 -9.77 4.17 6.20
N GLY A 219 -10.03 5.25 6.93
CA GLY A 219 -11.31 5.98 6.87
C GLY A 219 -12.46 5.21 7.52
N VAL A 220 -12.16 4.34 8.49
CA VAL A 220 -13.20 3.67 9.29
C VAL A 220 -13.86 4.70 10.19
N ALA A 221 -15.19 4.79 10.15
CA ALA A 221 -15.93 5.60 11.09
C ALA A 221 -15.75 5.01 12.50
N GLN A 222 -14.86 5.63 13.29
CA GLN A 222 -14.68 5.40 14.73
C GLN A 222 -14.28 3.94 15.09
N PRO A 223 -13.02 3.55 14.83
CA PRO A 223 -12.51 2.25 15.26
C PRO A 223 -12.41 2.14 16.79
N ASN A 224 -12.66 0.95 17.34
CA ASN A 224 -12.36 0.63 18.73
C ASN A 224 -11.12 -0.26 18.79
N ILE A 225 -10.05 0.23 19.43
CA ILE A 225 -8.77 -0.47 19.52
C ILE A 225 -8.37 -0.50 20.99
N GLN A 226 -8.21 -1.69 21.54
CA GLN A 226 -7.93 -1.88 22.96
C GLN A 226 -6.84 -2.92 23.14
N GLN A 227 -5.87 -2.64 24.02
CA GLN A 227 -4.97 -3.68 24.51
C GLN A 227 -5.73 -4.54 25.51
N LEU A 228 -5.66 -5.87 25.37
CA LEU A 228 -6.32 -6.80 26.29
C LEU A 228 -5.49 -7.00 27.56
N GLN A 229 -6.14 -7.55 28.61
CA GLN A 229 -5.47 -7.85 29.88
C GLN A 229 -4.30 -8.85 29.73
N THR A 230 -4.39 -9.75 28.75
CA THR A 230 -3.28 -10.62 28.35
C THR A 230 -2.28 -9.83 27.51
N LYS A 231 -1.05 -9.69 28.01
CA LYS A 231 0.04 -8.99 27.30
C LYS A 231 0.22 -9.51 25.87
N GLY A 232 0.41 -8.59 24.93
CA GLY A 232 0.66 -8.91 23.51
C GLY A 232 -0.60 -9.13 22.67
N ARG A 233 -1.81 -9.01 23.24
CA ARG A 233 -3.07 -9.09 22.46
C ARG A 233 -3.75 -7.74 22.32
N ILE A 234 -4.19 -7.42 21.11
CA ILE A 234 -4.88 -6.19 20.75
C ILE A 234 -6.23 -6.54 20.13
N LEU A 235 -7.31 -6.08 20.75
CA LEU A 235 -8.66 -6.16 20.21
C LEU A 235 -8.89 -4.98 19.25
N VAL A 236 -9.38 -5.29 18.06
CA VAL A 236 -9.68 -4.32 17.02
C VAL A 236 -11.11 -4.56 16.52
N GLU A 237 -11.98 -3.58 16.71
CA GLU A 237 -13.36 -3.61 16.22
C GLU A 237 -13.59 -2.48 15.23
N LEU A 238 -14.01 -2.85 14.02
CA LEU A 238 -14.17 -1.95 12.89
C LEU A 238 -15.60 -2.06 12.36
N PRO A 239 -16.51 -1.15 12.79
CA PRO A 239 -17.90 -1.16 12.35
C PRO A 239 -18.02 -0.66 10.90
N GLY A 240 -18.94 -1.26 10.14
CA GLY A 240 -19.25 -0.83 8.76
C GLY A 240 -18.19 -1.19 7.71
N ILE A 241 -17.26 -2.11 8.02
CA ILE A 241 -16.31 -2.65 7.03
C ILE A 241 -17.03 -3.58 6.05
N LYS A 242 -16.98 -3.25 4.76
CA LYS A 242 -17.51 -4.09 3.67
C LYS A 242 -16.52 -5.15 3.15
N ASP A 243 -15.22 -4.93 3.32
CA ASP A 243 -14.15 -5.81 2.83
C ASP A 243 -13.19 -6.23 3.96
N PRO A 244 -13.48 -7.33 4.67
CA PRO A 244 -12.66 -7.79 5.78
C PRO A 244 -11.29 -8.33 5.33
N ASP A 245 -11.15 -8.82 4.09
CA ASP A 245 -9.89 -9.37 3.58
C ASP A 245 -8.86 -8.27 3.35
N ARG A 246 -9.28 -7.13 2.80
CA ARG A 246 -8.41 -5.95 2.63
C ARG A 246 -7.93 -5.41 3.97
N VAL A 247 -8.83 -5.32 4.95
CA VAL A 247 -8.47 -4.82 6.28
C VAL A 247 -7.59 -5.83 7.01
N ARG A 248 -7.87 -7.13 6.89
CA ARG A 248 -6.99 -8.18 7.42
C ARG A 248 -5.58 -8.05 6.86
N LYS A 249 -5.44 -7.88 5.54
CA LYS A 249 -4.12 -7.68 4.91
C LYS A 249 -3.39 -6.44 5.42
N LEU A 250 -4.12 -5.34 5.64
CA LEU A 250 -3.56 -4.11 6.21
C LEU A 250 -3.11 -4.29 7.67
N LEU A 251 -3.92 -4.97 8.48
CA LEU A 251 -3.62 -5.23 9.89
C LEU A 251 -2.49 -6.27 10.07
N GLN A 252 -2.36 -7.21 9.13
CA GLN A 252 -1.30 -8.22 9.11
C GLN A 252 0.02 -7.71 8.52
N GLY A 253 0.01 -6.67 7.69
CA GLY A 253 1.23 -6.12 7.12
C GLY A 253 2.18 -5.71 8.25
N THR A 254 3.42 -6.15 8.26
CA THR A 254 4.44 -5.52 9.10
C THR A 254 4.70 -4.15 8.49
N ALA A 255 4.56 -3.05 9.22
CA ALA A 255 4.85 -1.70 8.72
C ALA A 255 6.35 -1.56 8.47
N GLN A 256 6.86 -2.27 7.47
CA GLN A 256 8.25 -2.28 7.09
C GLN A 256 8.48 -1.01 6.30
N LEU A 257 8.98 -0.02 7.02
CA LEU A 257 9.65 1.10 6.39
C LEU A 257 10.89 0.55 5.71
N GLU A 258 11.01 0.81 4.41
CA GLU A 258 12.10 0.34 3.60
C GLU A 258 12.66 1.51 2.79
N PHE A 259 13.98 1.58 2.72
CA PHE A 259 14.66 2.53 1.86
C PHE A 259 15.30 1.77 0.71
N TRP A 260 14.97 2.21 -0.51
CA TRP A 260 15.44 1.57 -1.73
C TRP A 260 16.16 2.58 -2.62
N GLU A 261 17.18 2.10 -3.32
CA GLU A 261 17.70 2.82 -4.48
C GLU A 261 16.67 2.82 -5.61
N THR A 262 16.79 3.77 -6.53
CA THR A 262 15.91 3.87 -7.70
C THR A 262 16.69 3.74 -9.00
N PHE A 263 16.00 3.31 -10.06
CA PHE A 263 16.49 3.51 -11.42
C PHE A 263 16.25 4.95 -11.86
N ASP A 264 16.93 5.39 -12.92
CA ASP A 264 16.54 6.58 -13.68
C ASP A 264 15.70 6.14 -14.88
N PHE A 265 14.57 6.82 -15.15
CA PHE A 265 13.67 6.44 -16.24
C PHE A 265 14.30 6.38 -17.63
N PRO A 266 15.28 7.23 -18.01
CA PRO A 266 16.05 7.06 -19.24
C PRO A 266 16.71 5.67 -19.39
N GLU A 267 17.07 5.00 -18.30
CA GLU A 267 17.62 3.64 -18.31
C GLU A 267 16.55 2.58 -18.62
N LEU A 268 15.27 2.92 -18.38
CA LEU A 268 14.16 1.97 -18.43
C LEU A 268 13.23 2.13 -19.64
N ILE A 269 13.15 3.32 -20.24
CA ILE A 269 12.18 3.61 -21.30
C ILE A 269 12.25 2.63 -22.47
N GLY A 270 13.45 2.16 -22.84
CA GLY A 270 13.63 1.14 -23.88
C GLY A 270 12.92 -0.17 -23.56
N TYR A 271 13.05 -0.66 -22.32
CA TYR A 271 12.36 -1.86 -21.84
C TYR A 271 10.84 -1.69 -21.83
N PHE A 272 10.33 -0.52 -21.46
CA PHE A 272 8.89 -0.26 -21.50
C PHE A 272 8.35 -0.21 -22.94
N SER A 273 9.11 0.36 -23.87
CA SER A 273 8.76 0.36 -25.31
C SER A 273 8.74 -1.06 -25.89
N GLU A 274 9.74 -1.87 -25.57
CA GLU A 274 9.78 -3.29 -25.97
C GLU A 274 8.63 -4.08 -25.34
N ALA A 275 8.34 -3.86 -24.06
CA ALA A 275 7.21 -4.46 -23.34
C ALA A 275 5.87 -4.10 -24.00
N ASN A 276 5.67 -2.84 -24.37
CA ASN A 276 4.47 -2.40 -25.08
C ASN A 276 4.33 -3.09 -26.44
N ALA A 277 5.41 -3.15 -27.22
CA ALA A 277 5.42 -3.84 -28.51
C ALA A 277 5.09 -5.34 -28.37
N LYS A 278 5.68 -6.01 -27.36
CA LYS A 278 5.40 -7.43 -27.11
C LYS A 278 3.96 -7.69 -26.69
N LEU A 279 3.37 -6.81 -25.90
CA LEU A 279 1.97 -6.90 -25.52
C LEU A 279 1.04 -6.73 -26.73
N ALA A 280 1.37 -5.84 -27.66
CA ALA A 280 0.60 -5.68 -28.90
C ALA A 280 0.65 -6.97 -29.74
N GLU A 281 1.83 -7.58 -29.90
CA GLU A 281 1.98 -8.88 -30.58
C GLU A 281 1.16 -9.99 -29.90
N ILE A 282 1.19 -10.07 -28.57
CA ILE A 282 0.39 -11.04 -27.81
C ILE A 282 -1.11 -10.84 -28.05
N ASN A 283 -1.58 -9.60 -28.13
CA ASN A 283 -2.99 -9.30 -28.39
C ASN A 283 -3.41 -9.73 -29.80
N GLU A 284 -2.57 -9.48 -30.81
CA GLU A 284 -2.81 -9.93 -32.18
C GLU A 284 -2.84 -11.46 -32.29
N LEU A 285 -1.93 -12.17 -31.62
CA LEU A 285 -1.94 -13.64 -31.57
C LEU A 285 -3.19 -14.20 -30.89
N LYS A 286 -3.67 -13.55 -29.82
CA LYS A 286 -4.93 -13.94 -29.15
C LYS A 286 -6.14 -13.74 -30.06
N LYS A 287 -6.19 -12.63 -30.83
CA LYS A 287 -7.25 -12.41 -31.83
C LYS A 287 -7.30 -13.55 -32.84
N ILE A 288 -6.15 -13.95 -33.38
CA ILE A 288 -6.05 -15.07 -34.34
C ILE A 288 -6.58 -16.38 -33.73
N GLN A 289 -6.26 -16.66 -32.46
CA GLN A 289 -6.74 -17.87 -31.77
C GLN A 289 -8.23 -17.84 -31.44
N THR A 290 -8.83 -16.67 -31.19
CA THR A 290 -10.27 -16.55 -30.91
C THR A 290 -11.15 -16.60 -32.16
N VAL A 291 -10.58 -16.39 -33.36
CA VAL A 291 -11.31 -16.39 -34.64
C VAL A 291 -11.26 -17.76 -35.33
N ALA A 292 -10.45 -18.71 -34.85
CA ALA A 292 -10.41 -20.08 -35.37
C ALA A 292 -11.09 -21.06 -34.39
N PRO A 293 -12.31 -21.51 -34.74
CA PRO A 293 -12.41 -22.86 -35.27
C PRO A 293 -13.21 -22.91 -36.59
N GLU A 294 -12.77 -23.82 -37.49
CA GLU A 294 -13.38 -24.19 -38.78
C GLU A 294 -13.20 -23.11 -39.88
N THR A 295 -12.36 -23.26 -40.92
CA THR A 295 -12.38 -24.32 -41.94
C THR A 295 -11.15 -24.21 -42.86
N ALA A 296 -10.58 -25.35 -43.25
CA ALA A 296 -9.84 -25.66 -44.49
C ALA A 296 -8.56 -24.88 -44.93
N LEU A 297 -7.47 -25.65 -44.94
CA LEU A 297 -6.35 -25.75 -45.91
C LEU A 297 -6.45 -24.94 -47.22
N VAL A 298 -5.36 -24.24 -47.60
CA VAL A 298 -4.45 -24.52 -48.76
C VAL A 298 -3.43 -23.37 -48.94
N SER A 299 -2.20 -23.76 -49.31
CA SER A 299 -0.95 -23.06 -49.73
C SER A 299 -1.07 -21.69 -50.42
N THR A 300 -0.09 -20.76 -50.36
CA THR A 300 1.29 -20.86 -50.92
C THR A 300 2.27 -19.79 -50.39
N GLN A 301 3.57 -20.14 -50.40
CA GLN A 301 4.79 -19.29 -50.28
C GLN A 301 4.79 -18.12 -51.30
N THR A 302 5.56 -17.02 -51.27
CA THR A 302 6.90 -16.61 -50.79
C THR A 302 6.91 -15.05 -50.87
N THR A 303 7.70 -14.24 -50.17
CA THR A 303 9.09 -13.83 -50.49
C THR A 303 9.57 -12.79 -49.47
N GLU A 304 10.87 -12.78 -49.22
CA GLU A 304 11.63 -11.99 -48.25
C GLU A 304 11.82 -10.49 -48.58
N THR A 305 12.27 -9.76 -47.54
CA THR A 305 13.16 -8.57 -47.52
C THR A 305 12.56 -7.17 -47.75
N ALA A 306 12.63 -6.31 -46.73
CA ALA A 306 13.55 -5.14 -46.70
C ALA A 306 13.29 -4.18 -45.53
N VAL A 307 14.32 -4.01 -44.70
CA VAL A 307 14.93 -2.75 -44.22
C VAL A 307 14.05 -1.68 -43.56
N ALA A 308 14.37 -1.45 -42.29
CA ALA A 308 14.04 -0.27 -41.50
C ALA A 308 14.54 1.04 -42.14
N GLN A 309 13.66 2.04 -42.27
CA GLN A 309 13.91 3.46 -41.92
C GLN A 309 12.70 4.35 -42.28
N LYS A 310 12.45 5.34 -41.41
CA LYS A 310 11.48 6.47 -41.52
C LYS A 310 10.00 6.15 -41.33
N VAL A 311 9.55 6.21 -40.07
CA VAL A 311 8.23 6.79 -39.73
C VAL A 311 8.35 7.56 -38.40
N GLU A 312 9.09 8.67 -38.41
CA GLU A 312 8.99 9.71 -37.39
C GLU A 312 8.87 11.04 -38.13
N SER A 313 7.63 11.39 -38.50
CA SER A 313 7.18 12.78 -38.78
C SER A 313 5.80 12.85 -39.44
N SER A 314 5.28 11.78 -40.06
CA SER A 314 4.09 11.91 -40.93
C SER A 314 2.71 11.79 -40.24
N LEU A 315 2.63 11.38 -38.97
CA LEU A 315 1.34 11.10 -38.31
C LEU A 315 0.72 12.30 -37.60
N ILE A 316 1.52 13.34 -37.28
CA ILE A 316 1.01 14.54 -36.61
C ILE A 316 0.43 15.54 -37.63
N GLU A 317 0.94 15.54 -38.87
CA GLU A 317 0.41 16.41 -39.94
C GLU A 317 -0.93 15.93 -40.54
N GLN A 318 -1.31 14.66 -40.36
CA GLN A 318 -2.61 14.15 -40.84
C GLN A 318 -3.79 14.39 -39.88
N VAL A 319 -3.55 14.98 -38.70
CA VAL A 319 -4.62 15.24 -37.71
C VAL A 319 -5.40 16.53 -37.99
N GLN A 320 -4.96 17.35 -38.96
CA GLN A 320 -5.71 18.54 -39.39
C GLN A 320 -6.47 18.30 -40.70
N LYS A 321 -7.47 17.42 -40.68
CA LYS A 321 -8.74 17.58 -41.44
C LYS A 321 -9.74 16.46 -41.12
N ASP A 322 -10.96 16.89 -40.85
CA ASP A 322 -12.22 16.15 -40.68
C ASP A 322 -12.54 15.49 -39.33
N THR A 323 -13.71 15.92 -38.83
CA THR A 323 -14.22 15.81 -37.47
C THR A 323 -14.99 14.51 -37.19
N THR A 324 -14.74 13.99 -35.98
CA THR A 324 -15.58 13.15 -35.10
C THR A 324 -15.96 11.71 -35.46
N ALA A 325 -15.98 11.25 -36.72
CA ALA A 325 -16.24 9.82 -37.01
C ALA A 325 -14.97 8.95 -37.07
N ASN A 326 -13.87 9.49 -37.59
CA ASN A 326 -12.58 8.79 -37.74
C ASN A 326 -11.73 8.76 -36.47
N GLN A 327 -12.05 9.57 -35.46
CA GLN A 327 -11.27 9.67 -34.23
C GLN A 327 -11.41 8.43 -33.35
N ASN A 328 -12.59 7.80 -33.32
CA ASN A 328 -12.83 6.59 -32.52
C ASN A 328 -12.07 5.38 -33.09
N ALA A 329 -12.10 5.16 -34.40
CA ALA A 329 -11.36 4.07 -35.04
C ALA A 329 -9.83 4.25 -34.94
N ALA A 330 -9.34 5.50 -35.03
CA ALA A 330 -7.93 5.81 -34.83
C ALA A 330 -7.49 5.61 -33.36
N TYR A 331 -8.35 5.99 -32.41
CA TYR A 331 -8.13 5.77 -30.98
C TYR A 331 -8.16 4.28 -30.62
N ASP A 332 -9.12 3.52 -31.13
CA ASP A 332 -9.21 2.06 -30.92
C ASP A 332 -7.97 1.37 -31.49
N LYS A 333 -7.54 1.74 -32.70
CA LYS A 333 -6.29 1.22 -33.30
C LYS A 333 -5.03 1.60 -32.51
N TYR A 334 -5.03 2.78 -31.88
CA TYR A 334 -3.95 3.20 -30.98
C TYR A 334 -3.92 2.34 -29.71
N LEU A 335 -5.07 2.07 -29.09
CA LEU A 335 -5.17 1.21 -27.91
C LEU A 335 -4.69 -0.23 -28.18
N GLU A 336 -4.98 -0.75 -29.38
CA GLU A 336 -4.55 -2.08 -29.79
C GLU A 336 -3.03 -2.17 -30.03
N SER A 337 -2.46 -1.14 -30.67
CA SER A 337 -1.03 -1.06 -30.96
C SER A 337 -0.18 -0.64 -29.76
N ASN A 338 -0.78 -0.01 -28.74
CA ASN A 338 -0.09 0.52 -27.56
C ASN A 338 -0.78 0.12 -26.25
N PRO A 339 -0.91 -1.19 -25.97
CA PRO A 339 -1.71 -1.66 -24.84
C PRO A 339 -1.18 -1.22 -23.47
N LEU A 340 0.13 -0.97 -23.32
CA LEU A 340 0.71 -0.46 -22.07
C LEU A 340 0.65 1.07 -22.02
N TRP A 341 1.08 1.76 -23.08
CA TRP A 341 1.08 3.23 -23.11
C TRP A 341 -0.32 3.85 -23.12
N ALA A 342 -1.33 3.08 -23.53
CA ALA A 342 -2.73 3.45 -23.42
C ALA A 342 -3.21 3.68 -21.98
N VAL A 343 -2.58 3.01 -21.00
CA VAL A 343 -3.03 2.99 -19.60
C VAL A 343 -1.95 3.44 -18.61
N LEU A 344 -0.73 3.66 -19.09
CA LEU A 344 0.39 4.20 -18.35
C LEU A 344 1.00 5.32 -19.18
N GLN A 345 0.79 6.58 -18.81
CA GLN A 345 1.41 7.71 -19.50
C GLN A 345 2.88 7.81 -19.10
N PRO A 346 3.86 7.76 -20.03
CA PRO A 346 5.27 7.83 -19.69
C PRO A 346 5.65 9.19 -19.09
N SER A 347 6.63 9.19 -18.18
CA SER A 347 7.17 10.42 -17.57
C SER A 347 8.12 11.11 -18.56
N LEU A 348 7.56 11.94 -19.43
CA LEU A 348 8.31 12.71 -20.43
C LEU A 348 8.36 14.19 -20.06
N VAL A 349 9.46 14.85 -20.43
CA VAL A 349 9.63 16.30 -20.38
C VAL A 349 9.92 16.82 -21.78
N GLN A 350 9.55 18.06 -22.04
CA GLN A 350 9.80 18.72 -23.32
C GLN A 350 10.95 19.72 -23.19
N ASP A 351 11.78 19.81 -24.21
CA ASP A 351 12.77 20.88 -24.32
C ASP A 351 12.14 22.16 -24.89
N ALA A 352 12.95 23.22 -25.00
CA ALA A 352 12.52 24.49 -25.59
C ALA A 352 12.10 24.38 -27.06
N SER A 353 12.45 23.28 -27.75
CA SER A 353 12.10 23.00 -29.14
C SER A 353 10.83 22.15 -29.26
N GLY A 354 10.22 21.75 -28.14
CA GLY A 354 9.05 20.87 -28.08
C GLY A 354 9.38 19.38 -28.25
N GLN A 355 10.66 19.00 -28.31
CA GLN A 355 11.07 17.61 -28.40
C GLN A 355 10.96 16.94 -27.02
N SER A 356 10.26 15.79 -26.97
CA SER A 356 10.04 15.06 -25.73
C SER A 356 11.18 14.08 -25.45
N TYR A 357 11.64 14.03 -24.20
CA TYR A 357 12.64 13.09 -23.71
C TYR A 357 12.22 12.54 -22.33
N PRO A 358 12.69 11.34 -21.94
CA PRO A 358 12.38 10.78 -20.63
C PRO A 358 12.84 11.71 -19.50
N ALA A 359 11.94 12.00 -18.58
CA ALA A 359 12.26 12.76 -17.38
C ALA A 359 13.32 12.01 -16.56
N LYS A 360 14.37 12.71 -16.13
CA LYS A 360 15.36 12.13 -15.21
C LYS A 360 14.71 11.89 -13.85
N GLY A 361 14.95 10.72 -13.25
CA GLY A 361 14.41 10.31 -11.96
C GLY A 361 13.72 8.94 -11.97
N ALA A 362 13.28 8.52 -10.79
CA ALA A 362 12.68 7.22 -10.49
C ALA A 362 11.29 7.01 -11.10
N ARG A 363 10.60 8.09 -11.41
CA ARG A 363 9.24 8.02 -11.95
C ARG A 363 9.27 7.60 -13.42
N VAL A 364 8.60 6.50 -13.72
CA VAL A 364 8.49 5.97 -15.08
C VAL A 364 7.22 6.41 -15.79
N GLY A 365 6.16 6.72 -15.05
CA GLY A 365 4.90 7.17 -15.64
C GLY A 365 3.79 7.39 -14.64
N PHE A 366 2.60 7.62 -15.17
CA PHE A 366 1.38 7.98 -14.45
C PHE A 366 0.22 7.12 -14.91
N ALA A 367 -0.67 6.74 -13.99
CA ALA A 367 -1.92 6.08 -14.34
C ALA A 367 -3.04 6.49 -13.37
N ALA A 368 -4.27 6.55 -13.87
CA ALA A 368 -5.44 6.68 -13.03
C ALA A 368 -5.59 5.45 -12.11
N VAL A 369 -6.13 5.62 -10.89
CA VAL A 369 -6.33 4.53 -9.92
C VAL A 369 -7.02 3.33 -10.57
N LYS A 370 -8.06 3.59 -11.39
CA LYS A 370 -8.84 2.57 -12.11
C LYS A 370 -7.99 1.69 -13.05
N ASP A 371 -6.87 2.22 -13.55
CA ASP A 371 -6.00 1.55 -14.53
C ASP A 371 -4.78 0.87 -13.90
N THR A 372 -4.43 1.19 -12.65
CA THR A 372 -3.26 0.63 -11.94
C THR A 372 -3.24 -0.91 -11.94
N ALA A 373 -4.39 -1.56 -11.71
CA ALA A 373 -4.50 -3.01 -11.73
C ALA A 373 -4.25 -3.60 -13.12
N ARG A 374 -4.72 -2.90 -14.17
CA ARG A 374 -4.50 -3.27 -15.57
C ARG A 374 -3.03 -3.12 -15.94
N VAL A 375 -2.39 -2.02 -15.55
CA VAL A 375 -0.94 -1.81 -15.72
C VAL A 375 -0.15 -2.96 -15.08
N ASN A 376 -0.45 -3.30 -13.82
CA ASN A 376 0.22 -4.40 -13.11
C ASN A 376 0.05 -5.75 -13.84
N ALA A 377 -1.14 -6.03 -14.36
CA ALA A 377 -1.44 -7.26 -15.10
C ALA A 377 -0.72 -7.33 -16.45
N LEU A 378 -0.59 -6.20 -17.15
CA LEU A 378 0.15 -6.10 -18.41
C LEU A 378 1.65 -6.31 -18.16
N ILE A 379 2.24 -5.58 -17.21
CA ILE A 379 3.66 -5.71 -16.87
C ILE A 379 4.00 -7.15 -16.44
N LYS A 380 3.10 -7.81 -15.70
CA LYS A 380 3.29 -9.21 -15.30
C LYS A 380 3.42 -10.17 -16.49
N GLN A 381 2.71 -9.94 -17.59
CA GLN A 381 2.79 -10.76 -18.80
C GLN A 381 4.14 -10.64 -19.52
N VAL A 382 4.79 -9.48 -19.40
CA VAL A 382 6.06 -9.15 -20.07
C VAL A 382 7.20 -8.95 -19.08
N ARG A 383 7.12 -9.55 -17.89
CA ARG A 383 8.09 -9.36 -16.81
C ARG A 383 9.51 -9.74 -17.21
N THR A 384 9.67 -10.68 -18.14
CA THR A 384 10.95 -11.18 -18.65
C THR A 384 11.74 -10.17 -19.47
N ILE A 385 11.08 -9.13 -20.01
CA ILE A 385 11.75 -8.06 -20.77
C ILE A 385 12.52 -7.12 -19.82
N PHE A 386 11.99 -6.91 -18.62
CA PHE A 386 12.57 -5.99 -17.65
C PHE A 386 13.78 -6.59 -16.92
N PRO A 387 14.71 -5.74 -16.45
CA PRO A 387 15.78 -6.18 -15.55
C PRO A 387 15.26 -6.95 -14.34
N SER A 388 15.97 -8.02 -13.95
CA SER A 388 15.57 -8.88 -12.82
C SER A 388 15.58 -8.14 -11.48
N ASN A 389 16.43 -7.13 -11.36
CA ASN A 389 16.54 -6.26 -10.19
C ASN A 389 15.61 -5.04 -10.22
N LEU A 390 14.70 -4.92 -11.19
CA LEU A 390 13.66 -3.89 -11.21
C LEU A 390 12.46 -4.33 -10.37
N LYS A 391 12.04 -3.51 -9.40
CA LYS A 391 10.71 -3.55 -8.80
C LYS A 391 9.94 -2.29 -9.19
N LEU A 392 8.62 -2.38 -9.29
CA LEU A 392 7.76 -1.25 -9.64
C LEU A 392 6.72 -1.10 -8.55
N PHE A 393 6.69 0.08 -7.93
CA PHE A 393 5.76 0.41 -6.86
C PHE A 393 4.99 1.69 -7.20
N TRP A 394 3.73 1.72 -6.80
CA TRP A 394 2.88 2.90 -6.95
C TRP A 394 3.15 3.89 -5.82
N ALA A 395 3.24 5.17 -6.15
CA ALA A 395 3.23 6.24 -5.17
C ALA A 395 1.86 6.29 -4.47
N ILE A 396 1.86 6.41 -3.15
CA ILE A 396 0.63 6.46 -2.35
C ILE A 396 -0.12 7.78 -2.54
N ASN A 397 0.62 8.86 -2.77
CA ASN A 397 0.06 10.18 -2.98
C ASN A 397 -0.24 10.38 -4.47
N PRO A 398 -1.38 11.01 -4.82
CA PRO A 398 -1.65 11.39 -6.19
C PRO A 398 -0.69 12.51 -6.64
N VAL A 399 -0.51 12.62 -7.96
CA VAL A 399 0.36 13.65 -8.57
C VAL A 399 -0.07 15.06 -8.16
N GLU A 400 -1.38 15.28 -8.09
CA GLU A 400 -1.99 16.52 -7.66
C GLU A 400 -3.03 16.23 -6.58
N LYS A 401 -3.17 17.14 -5.60
CA LYS A 401 -4.14 16.99 -4.53
C LYS A 401 -5.57 16.91 -5.10
N GLY A 402 -6.23 15.79 -4.85
CA GLY A 402 -7.59 15.51 -5.35
C GLY A 402 -7.65 14.82 -6.71
N SER A 403 -6.51 14.57 -7.36
CA SER A 403 -6.42 13.74 -8.56
C SER A 403 -6.49 12.24 -8.21
N ASP A 404 -6.97 11.42 -9.15
CA ASP A 404 -6.91 9.96 -9.11
C ASP A 404 -5.68 9.41 -9.86
N VAL A 405 -4.75 10.26 -10.27
CA VAL A 405 -3.55 9.86 -11.00
C VAL A 405 -2.41 9.63 -10.04
N HIS A 406 -1.81 8.44 -10.11
CA HIS A 406 -0.67 8.03 -9.28
C HIS A 406 0.58 7.78 -10.12
N GLU A 407 1.73 8.02 -9.51
CA GLU A 407 3.05 7.81 -10.11
C GLU A 407 3.48 6.34 -9.98
N LEU A 408 4.01 5.78 -11.06
CA LEU A 408 4.72 4.50 -11.02
C LEU A 408 6.22 4.78 -10.85
N VAL A 409 6.82 4.19 -9.82
CA VAL A 409 8.20 4.44 -9.41
C VAL A 409 9.03 3.17 -9.60
N ALA A 410 10.20 3.33 -10.22
CA ALA A 410 11.15 2.26 -10.48
C ALA A 410 12.17 2.11 -9.36
N ILE A 411 12.09 0.97 -8.69
CA ILE A 411 12.90 0.58 -7.55
C ILE A 411 14.02 -0.35 -8.02
N LYS A 412 15.24 -0.07 -7.58
CA LYS A 412 16.42 -0.85 -7.88
C LYS A 412 16.78 -1.74 -6.69
N VAL A 413 16.79 -3.04 -6.95
CA VAL A 413 17.22 -4.05 -5.99
C VAL A 413 18.73 -4.23 -6.11
N SER A 414 19.49 -3.57 -5.25
CA SER A 414 20.96 -3.61 -5.27
C SER A 414 21.55 -4.66 -4.32
N SER A 415 20.76 -5.17 -3.37
CA SER A 415 21.16 -6.29 -2.52
C SER A 415 21.07 -7.62 -3.26
N ARG A 416 22.08 -8.48 -3.06
CA ARG A 416 22.09 -9.86 -3.59
C ARG A 416 20.92 -10.69 -3.06
N ASP A 417 20.45 -10.37 -1.86
CA ASP A 417 19.39 -11.12 -1.17
C ASP A 417 17.98 -10.58 -1.50
N GLY A 418 17.88 -9.56 -2.35
CA GLY A 418 16.60 -8.97 -2.76
C GLY A 418 15.94 -8.05 -1.73
N LEU A 419 16.66 -7.79 -0.63
CA LEU A 419 16.26 -6.96 0.50
C LEU A 419 16.44 -5.46 0.23
N PRO A 420 15.73 -4.58 0.97
CA PRO A 420 15.94 -3.14 0.89
C PRO A 420 17.37 -2.75 1.23
N ALA A 421 17.80 -1.57 0.77
CA ALA A 421 19.12 -1.05 1.08
C ALA A 421 19.24 -0.68 2.57
N LEU A 422 18.13 -0.26 3.18
CA LEU A 422 18.01 -0.04 4.62
C LEU A 422 16.57 -0.36 5.09
N GLY A 423 16.44 -1.03 6.23
CA GLY A 423 15.15 -1.31 6.88
C GLY A 423 14.80 -0.30 7.96
N GLY A 424 13.54 -0.30 8.39
CA GLY A 424 13.02 0.56 9.45
C GLY A 424 13.46 0.19 10.86
N ASP A 425 14.03 -1.00 11.04
CA ASP A 425 14.58 -1.51 12.30
C ASP A 425 15.74 -0.66 12.85
N VAL A 426 16.41 0.09 11.98
CA VAL A 426 17.49 1.01 12.36
C VAL A 426 17.01 2.39 12.82
N ILE A 427 15.70 2.68 12.71
CA ILE A 427 15.11 3.95 13.15
C ILE A 427 14.87 3.89 14.65
N VAL A 428 15.51 4.79 15.40
CA VAL A 428 15.36 4.91 16.86
C VAL A 428 14.24 5.86 17.26
N ASP A 429 13.98 6.88 16.44
CA ASP A 429 12.95 7.88 16.69
C ASP A 429 12.43 8.44 15.37
N ALA A 430 11.14 8.76 15.33
CA ALA A 430 10.50 9.44 14.21
C ALA A 430 9.43 10.39 14.76
N SER A 431 9.57 11.67 14.44
CA SER A 431 8.65 12.72 14.90
C SER A 431 8.26 13.62 13.74
N GLN A 432 7.04 14.15 13.82
CA GLN A 432 6.59 15.19 12.91
C GLN A 432 7.29 16.50 13.28
N ASP A 433 7.89 17.15 12.30
CA ASP A 433 8.49 18.47 12.42
C ASP A 433 7.92 19.39 11.34
N TYR A 434 8.28 20.67 11.40
CA TYR A 434 7.94 21.65 10.37
C TYR A 434 9.22 22.21 9.79
N SER A 435 9.33 22.15 8.47
CA SER A 435 10.41 22.81 7.76
C SER A 435 10.39 24.32 8.05
N PRO A 436 11.50 25.05 7.83
CA PRO A 436 11.52 26.51 7.95
C PRO A 436 10.49 27.24 7.06
N THR A 437 9.96 26.56 6.02
CA THR A 437 8.92 27.07 5.14
C THR A 437 7.49 26.70 5.60
N GLY A 438 7.36 26.08 6.77
CA GLY A 438 6.08 25.68 7.37
C GLY A 438 5.49 24.38 6.82
N GLN A 439 6.26 23.63 6.02
CA GLN A 439 5.80 22.35 5.47
C GLN A 439 5.99 21.24 6.50
N VAL A 440 5.01 20.35 6.61
CA VAL A 440 5.11 19.16 7.47
C VAL A 440 6.21 18.24 6.94
N GLU A 441 7.17 17.92 7.79
CA GLU A 441 8.19 16.91 7.53
C GLU A 441 8.21 15.84 8.63
N VAL A 442 8.74 14.67 8.32
CA VAL A 442 8.97 13.63 9.34
C VAL A 442 10.47 13.57 9.58
N SER A 443 10.91 14.06 10.73
CA SER A 443 12.27 13.91 11.21
C SER A 443 12.46 12.49 11.71
N MET A 444 13.56 11.85 11.30
CA MET A 444 13.93 10.50 11.69
C MET A 444 15.35 10.51 12.23
N SER A 445 15.55 9.80 13.35
CA SER A 445 16.86 9.51 13.90
C SER A 445 17.15 8.00 13.81
N MET A 446 18.38 7.66 13.48
CA MET A 446 18.86 6.29 13.31
C MET A 446 19.80 5.89 14.43
N ASN A 447 19.91 4.57 14.68
CA ASN A 447 20.98 4.03 15.51
C ASN A 447 22.36 4.16 14.80
N SER A 448 23.44 3.80 15.49
CA SER A 448 24.80 3.95 14.94
C SER A 448 25.04 3.14 13.65
N GLU A 449 24.43 1.95 13.53
CA GLU A 449 24.55 1.10 12.35
C GLU A 449 23.78 1.70 11.16
N GLY A 450 22.53 2.09 11.39
CA GLY A 450 21.68 2.78 10.42
C GLY A 450 22.32 4.06 9.92
N ALA A 451 22.96 4.85 10.79
CA ALA A 451 23.67 6.06 10.39
C ALA A 451 24.82 5.78 9.41
N GLN A 452 25.59 4.71 9.61
CA GLN A 452 26.67 4.32 8.68
C GLN A 452 26.12 3.76 7.35
N ALA A 453 25.09 2.93 7.42
CA ALA A 453 24.43 2.41 6.23
C ALA A 453 23.79 3.54 5.41
N TRP A 454 23.14 4.49 6.06
CA TRP A 454 22.54 5.67 5.44
C TRP A 454 23.58 6.61 4.83
N LYS A 455 24.71 6.81 5.53
CA LYS A 455 25.85 7.56 4.99
C LYS A 455 26.34 6.95 3.67
N ARG A 456 26.56 5.64 3.63
CA ARG A 456 26.98 4.94 2.41
C ARG A 456 25.93 5.05 1.31
N LEU A 457 24.67 4.77 1.64
CA LEU A 457 23.55 4.81 0.68
C LEU A 457 23.40 6.20 0.05
N THR A 458 23.44 7.26 0.86
CA THR A 458 23.35 8.65 0.36
C THR A 458 24.60 9.07 -0.40
N GLY A 459 25.80 8.67 0.04
CA GLY A 459 27.05 8.93 -0.68
C GLY A 459 27.11 8.28 -2.07
N GLU A 460 26.59 7.06 -2.22
CA GLU A 460 26.56 6.33 -3.49
C GLU A 460 25.47 6.85 -4.47
N ASN A 461 24.48 7.59 -3.96
CA ASN A 461 23.29 8.02 -4.72
C ASN A 461 23.14 9.55 -4.84
N ILE A 462 24.22 10.32 -4.74
CA ILE A 462 24.18 11.79 -4.93
C ILE A 462 23.60 12.14 -6.31
N GLY A 463 22.59 13.01 -6.34
CA GLY A 463 21.86 13.41 -7.53
C GLY A 463 20.84 12.37 -8.05
N LYS A 464 20.70 11.24 -7.34
CA LYS A 464 19.66 10.23 -7.56
C LYS A 464 18.64 10.25 -6.43
N GLN A 465 17.58 9.46 -6.58
CA GLN A 465 16.50 9.38 -5.59
C GLN A 465 16.65 8.14 -4.72
N ILE A 466 16.26 8.27 -3.45
CA ILE A 466 16.07 7.13 -2.55
C ILE A 466 14.58 7.03 -2.28
N ALA A 467 13.97 5.92 -2.66
CA ALA A 467 12.56 5.67 -2.44
C ALA A 467 12.33 5.18 -1.01
N ILE A 468 11.37 5.80 -0.35
CA ILE A 468 10.87 5.43 0.97
C ILE A 468 9.57 4.67 0.75
N VAL A 469 9.60 3.39 1.05
CA VAL A 469 8.54 2.43 0.76
C VAL A 469 7.96 1.93 2.06
N LEU A 470 6.64 1.83 2.10
CA LEU A 470 5.91 1.20 3.19
C LEU A 470 4.80 0.36 2.58
N ASP A 471 4.76 -0.93 2.95
CA ASP A 471 3.78 -1.90 2.45
C ASP A 471 3.74 -2.00 0.91
N ASN A 472 4.90 -1.89 0.25
CA ASN A 472 5.08 -1.84 -1.23
C ASN A 472 4.48 -0.59 -1.92
N TYR A 473 4.14 0.46 -1.17
CA TYR A 473 3.80 1.76 -1.72
C TYR A 473 4.90 2.77 -1.47
N VAL A 474 5.22 3.58 -2.48
CA VAL A 474 6.21 4.66 -2.33
C VAL A 474 5.54 5.86 -1.66
N TYR A 475 6.07 6.29 -0.53
CA TYR A 475 5.61 7.47 0.19
C TYR A 475 6.26 8.75 -0.32
N SER A 476 7.56 8.66 -0.54
CA SER A 476 8.38 9.75 -1.06
C SER A 476 9.63 9.17 -1.70
N PHE A 477 10.21 9.89 -2.64
CA PHE A 477 11.44 9.50 -3.32
C PHE A 477 12.32 10.75 -3.53
N PRO A 478 12.79 11.38 -2.44
CA PRO A 478 13.55 12.63 -2.51
C PRO A 478 14.90 12.44 -3.22
N VAL A 479 15.37 13.52 -3.85
CA VAL A 479 16.72 13.57 -4.44
C VAL A 479 17.75 13.74 -3.33
N VAL A 480 18.80 12.92 -3.37
CA VAL A 480 19.93 13.03 -2.45
C VAL A 480 20.85 14.15 -2.92
N ASN A 481 20.97 15.20 -2.12
CA ASN A 481 21.80 16.35 -2.44
C ASN A 481 23.26 16.22 -1.96
N ALA A 482 23.47 15.50 -0.86
CA ALA A 482 24.77 15.28 -0.24
C ALA A 482 24.77 14.01 0.62
N GLU A 483 25.96 13.54 0.96
CA GLU A 483 26.17 12.45 1.93
C GLU A 483 25.69 12.85 3.33
N ILE A 484 24.92 11.99 4.00
CA ILE A 484 24.36 12.24 5.34
C ILE A 484 25.02 11.32 6.37
N SER A 485 25.94 11.87 7.17
CA SER A 485 26.72 11.11 8.16
C SER A 485 26.15 11.13 9.58
N GLY A 486 25.21 12.04 9.89
CA GLY A 486 24.71 12.27 11.25
C GLY A 486 23.59 11.34 11.73
N GLY A 487 23.13 10.39 10.91
CA GLY A 487 22.03 9.49 11.25
C GLY A 487 20.69 10.19 11.47
N ARG A 488 20.58 11.47 11.10
CA ARG A 488 19.34 12.25 11.12
C ARG A 488 18.96 12.64 9.71
N SER A 489 17.72 12.41 9.35
CA SER A 489 17.17 12.77 8.04
C SER A 489 15.73 13.22 8.23
N SER A 490 15.28 14.21 7.46
CA SER A 490 13.87 14.51 7.36
C SER A 490 13.30 13.98 6.04
N ILE A 491 12.05 13.52 6.10
CA ILE A 491 11.25 13.21 4.92
C ILE A 491 10.34 14.40 4.70
N SER A 492 10.60 15.17 3.63
CA SER A 492 9.62 16.15 3.20
C SER A 492 8.39 15.43 2.66
N GLY A 493 7.24 15.69 3.27
CA GLY A 493 5.97 15.20 2.79
C GLY A 493 5.63 15.92 1.50
N GLY A 494 6.05 15.39 0.36
CA GLY A 494 5.55 15.84 -0.94
C GLY A 494 4.02 15.88 -0.90
N GLY A 495 3.46 17.09 -0.86
CA GLY A 495 2.02 17.33 -0.85
C GLY A 495 1.24 16.92 0.41
N MET A 496 1.84 16.83 1.61
CA MET A 496 1.07 16.67 2.86
C MET A 496 0.44 17.99 3.34
N THR A 497 -0.44 18.58 2.53
CA THR A 497 -1.37 19.65 2.96
C THR A 497 -2.78 19.28 2.58
#